data_AF-A0A960URP7-F1
#
_entry.id   AF-A0A960URP7-F1
#
_cell.length_a   1.000
_cell.length_b   1.000
_cell.length_c   1.000
_cell.angle_alpha   90.00
_cell.angle_beta   90.00
_cell.angle_gamma   90.00
#
_symmetry.space_group_name_H-M   'P 1'
#
loop_
_entity.id
_entity.type
_entity.pdbx_description
1 polymer ?
#
loop_
_entity_poly.entity_id
_entity_poly.type
_entity_poly.pdbx_seq_one_letter_code
_entity_poly.pdbx_strand_id
1 'polypeptide(L)' 'MKIQFSTYYDGVDWSTEGSALGYQRLGPAGLQSLLAVRLGLSAPEPNRALRIAQYQNRLAALDHPDGYYHAS' A
#
# COMPACT_ATOMS: atom_id res chain seq x y z
N MET A 1 -12.76 5.52 -19.01
CA MET A 1 -12.18 6.19 -17.83
C MET A 1 -11.42 7.40 -18.32
N LYS A 2 -11.86 8.62 -17.97
CA LYS A 2 -11.14 9.86 -18.31
C LYS A 2 -10.46 10.40 -17.06
N ILE A 3 -9.15 10.61 -17.12
CA ILE A 3 -8.37 11.09 -15.96
C ILE A 3 -8.07 12.58 -16.16
N GLN A 4 -8.45 13.40 -15.18
CA GLN A 4 -8.00 14.79 -15.09
C GLN A 4 -6.82 14.85 -14.12
N PHE A 5 -5.64 15.21 -14.64
CA PHE A 5 -4.40 15.20 -13.86
C PHE A 5 -3.87 16.61 -13.61
N SER A 6 -3.42 16.87 -12.38
CA SER A 6 -2.63 18.06 -12.02
C SER A 6 -1.76 17.76 -10.81
N THR A 7 -0.56 18.32 -10.79
CA THR A 7 0.40 18.17 -9.67
C THR A 7 -0.18 18.66 -8.33
N TYR A 8 -1.15 19.58 -8.38
CA TYR A 8 -1.77 20.19 -7.20
C TYR A 8 -3.03 19.46 -6.72
N TYR A 9 -3.40 18.31 -7.29
CA TYR A 9 -4.62 17.62 -6.89
C TYR A 9 -4.43 16.63 -5.73
N ASP A 10 -3.19 16.37 -5.30
CA ASP A 10 -2.97 15.63 -4.07
C ASP A 10 -3.15 16.57 -2.86
N GLY A 11 -4.06 16.23 -1.96
CA GLY A 11 -4.27 16.96 -0.69
C GLY A 11 -5.05 18.28 -0.79
N VAL A 12 -5.59 18.61 -1.97
CA VAL A 12 -6.50 19.76 -2.12
C VAL A 12 -7.92 19.31 -1.84
N ASP A 13 -8.63 20.09 -1.01
CA ASP A 13 -10.04 19.87 -0.76
C ASP A 13 -10.83 19.89 -2.08
N TRP A 14 -11.65 18.86 -2.22
CA TRP A 14 -12.58 18.65 -3.32
C TRP A 14 -13.27 19.98 -3.70
N SER A 15 -13.26 20.32 -4.98
CA SER A 15 -14.05 21.45 -5.47
C SER A 15 -15.51 21.33 -4.99
N THR A 16 -16.17 22.45 -4.81
CA THR A 16 -17.63 22.51 -4.58
C THR A 16 -18.47 21.91 -5.72
N GLU A 17 -17.87 21.68 -6.89
CA GLU A 17 -18.51 20.99 -8.01
C GLU A 17 -18.37 19.47 -7.88
N GLY A 18 -19.53 18.78 -7.94
CA GLY A 18 -19.63 17.34 -7.76
C GLY A 18 -18.85 16.55 -8.81
N SER A 19 -18.25 15.43 -8.38
CA SER A 19 -17.58 14.48 -9.27
C SER A 19 -18.51 14.06 -10.41
N ALA A 20 -18.22 14.49 -11.63
CA ALA A 20 -18.99 14.08 -12.80
C ALA A 20 -18.74 12.59 -13.07
N LEU A 21 -19.82 11.80 -13.13
CA LEU A 21 -19.78 10.37 -13.46
C LEU A 21 -18.89 10.12 -14.69
N GLY A 22 -17.83 9.33 -14.53
CA GLY A 22 -16.91 8.93 -15.60
C GLY A 22 -15.58 9.68 -15.66
N TYR A 23 -15.38 10.71 -14.83
CA TYR A 23 -14.10 11.43 -14.69
C TYR A 23 -13.44 11.16 -13.34
N GLN A 24 -12.15 10.83 -13.35
CA GLN A 24 -11.34 10.68 -12.14
C GLN A 24 -10.29 11.79 -12.11
N ARG A 25 -10.38 12.69 -11.14
CA ARG A 25 -9.38 13.73 -10.93
C ARG A 25 -8.31 13.21 -9.99
N LEU A 26 -7.05 13.21 -10.41
CA LEU A 26 -5.94 12.61 -9.66
C LEU A 26 -4.75 13.56 -9.63
N GLY A 27 -4.12 13.67 -8.46
CA GLY A 27 -2.76 14.16 -8.37
C GLY A 27 -1.75 13.02 -8.58
N PRO A 28 -0.44 13.33 -8.50
CA PRO A 28 0.64 12.36 -8.59
C PRO A 28 0.44 11.08 -7.77
N ALA A 29 0.10 11.18 -6.48
CA ALA A 29 -0.10 10.05 -5.58
C ALA A 29 -1.35 9.25 -5.93
N GLY A 30 -2.45 9.93 -6.25
CA GLY A 30 -3.68 9.27 -6.70
C GLY A 30 -3.48 8.52 -8.02
N LEU A 31 -2.73 9.08 -8.96
CA LEU A 31 -2.40 8.46 -10.24
C LEU A 31 -1.48 7.25 -10.04
N GLN A 32 -0.46 7.38 -9.19
CA GLN A 32 0.43 6.28 -8.86
C GLN A 32 -0.32 5.11 -8.21
N SER A 33 -1.24 5.39 -7.28
CA SER A 33 -2.08 4.39 -6.66
C SER A 33 -2.99 3.68 -7.68
N LEU A 34 -3.64 4.44 -8.55
CA LEU A 34 -4.48 3.89 -9.62
C LEU A 34 -3.68 2.95 -10.54
N LEU A 35 -2.48 3.37 -10.94
CA LEU A 35 -1.59 2.57 -11.78
C LEU A 35 -1.11 1.32 -11.04
N ALA A 36 -0.74 1.45 -9.76
CA ALA A 36 -0.31 0.31 -8.96
C ALA A 36 -1.40 -0.78 -8.89
N VAL A 37 -2.66 -0.38 -8.71
CA VAL A 37 -3.81 -1.31 -8.73
C VAL A 37 -4.01 -1.92 -10.11
N ARG A 38 -4.03 -1.10 -11.17
CA ARG A 38 -4.31 -1.56 -12.54
C ARG A 38 -3.25 -2.50 -13.10
N LEU A 39 -2.00 -2.29 -12.70
CA LEU A 39 -0.85 -3.09 -13.13
C LEU A 39 -0.61 -4.29 -12.20
N GLY A 40 -1.45 -4.51 -11.19
CA GLY A 40 -1.26 -5.58 -10.20
C GLY A 40 0.00 -5.41 -9.35
N LEU A 41 0.56 -4.20 -9.30
CA LEU A 41 1.76 -3.85 -8.55
C LEU A 41 1.44 -3.52 -7.09
N SER A 42 0.18 -3.25 -6.77
CA SER A 42 -0.28 -3.14 -5.39
C SER A 42 -0.46 -4.53 -4.79
N ALA A 43 0.60 -5.11 -4.24
CA ALA A 43 0.42 -6.08 -3.17
C ALA A 43 0.00 -5.32 -1.90
N PRO A 44 -0.92 -5.83 -1.06
CA PRO A 44 -1.11 -5.26 0.26
C PRO A 44 0.25 -5.36 0.98
N GLU A 45 0.91 -4.23 1.21
CA GLU A 45 2.11 -4.25 2.01
C GLU A 45 1.67 -4.55 3.45
N PRO A 46 1.97 -5.74 4.01
CA PRO A 46 1.59 -6.02 5.38
C PRO A 46 2.28 -4.99 6.26
N ASN A 47 1.51 -4.39 7.16
CA ASN A 47 2.00 -3.46 8.17
C ASN A 47 3.35 -3.97 8.70
N ARG A 48 4.38 -3.12 8.70
CA ARG A 48 5.75 -3.50 9.09
C ARG A 48 5.77 -4.23 10.44
N ALA A 49 4.98 -3.78 11.41
CA ALA A 49 4.85 -4.42 12.72
C ALA A 49 4.27 -5.84 12.60
N LEU A 50 3.25 -6.02 11.77
CA LEU A 50 2.62 -7.32 11.52
C LEU A 50 3.58 -8.29 10.82
N ARG A 51 4.42 -7.80 9.89
CA ARG A 51 5.46 -8.60 9.25
C ARG A 51 6.53 -9.05 10.25
N ILE A 52 6.99 -8.15 11.11
CA ILE A 52 7.98 -8.46 12.16
C ILE A 52 7.42 -9.53 13.12
N ALA A 53 6.18 -9.35 13.58
CA ALA A 53 5.51 -10.32 14.45
C ALA A 53 5.36 -11.70 13.80
N GLN A 54 4.93 -11.75 12.53
CA GLN A 54 4.83 -13.02 11.78
C GLN A 54 6.18 -13.71 11.61
N TYR A 55 7.25 -12.94 11.39
CA TYR A 55 8.60 -13.48 11.27
C TYR A 55 9.10 -14.06 12.60
N GLN A 56 8.94 -13.33 13.71
CA GLN A 56 9.29 -13.80 15.05
C GLN A 56 8.54 -15.09 15.41
N ASN A 57 7.24 -15.16 15.12
CA ASN A 57 6.44 -16.35 15.38
C ASN A 57 6.93 -17.58 14.60
N ARG A 58 7.39 -17.39 13.35
CA ARG A 58 7.97 -18.47 12.55
C ARG A 58 9.33 -18.91 13.09
N LEU A 59 10.17 -17.98 13.53
CA LEU A 59 11.44 -18.33 14.17
C LEU A 59 11.22 -19.13 15.44
N ALA A 60 10.29 -18.72 16.30
CA ALA A 60 9.94 -19.45 17.51
C ALA A 60 9.40 -20.86 17.22
N ALA A 61 8.59 -21.02 16.16
CA ALA A 61 8.06 -22.32 15.76
C ALA A 61 9.12 -23.28 15.18
N LEU A 62 10.20 -22.72 14.62
CA LEU A 62 11.33 -23.47 14.08
C LEU A 62 12.46 -23.66 15.10
N ASP A 63 12.33 -23.06 16.29
CA ASP A 63 13.34 -23.14 17.32
C ASP A 63 13.47 -24.57 17.86
N HIS A 64 14.71 -25.04 17.98
CA HIS A 64 15.05 -26.37 18.46
C HIS A 64 16.37 -26.29 19.22
N PRO A 65 16.58 -27.09 20.30
CA PRO A 65 17.78 -27.03 21.13
C PRO A 65 19.11 -27.12 20.38
N ASP A 66 19.14 -27.84 19.25
CA ASP A 66 20.33 -28.03 18.41
C ASP A 66 20.46 -26.98 17.28
N GLY A 67 19.56 -26.01 17.23
CA GLY A 67 19.53 -24.95 16.23
C GLY A 67 20.56 -23.86 16.51
N TYR A 68 21.24 -23.39 15.45
CA TYR A 68 22.23 -22.31 15.55
C TYR A 68 21.69 -21.01 16.21
N TYR A 69 20.38 -20.78 16.12
CA TYR A 69 19.70 -19.58 16.67
C TYR A 69 18.91 -19.86 17.95
N HIS A 70 19.11 -21.00 18.62
CA HIS A 70 18.35 -21.36 19.81
C HIS A 70 18.56 -20.31 20.92
N ALA A 71 17.45 -19.78 21.45
CA ALA A 71 17.43 -18.78 22.52
C ALA A 71 18.24 -17.48 22.25
N SER A 72 18.46 -17.12 20.97
CA SER A 72 19.16 -15.89 20.55
C SER A 72 18.24 -14.66 20.43
#